data_AF-A0A423Q858-F1
#
_entry.id   AF-A0A423Q858-F1
#
_cell.length_a   1.000
_cell.length_b   1.000
_cell.length_c   1.000
_cell.angle_alpha   90.00
_cell.angle_beta   90.00
_cell.angle_gamma   90.00
#
_symmetry.space_group_name_H-M   'P 1'
#
loop_
_entity.id
_entity.type
_entity.pdbx_description
1 polymer ?
#
loop_
_entity_poly.entity_id
_entity_poly.type
_entity_poly.pdbx_seq_one_letter_code
_entity_poly.pdbx_strand_id
1 'polypeptide(L)'
;MAWPSVRLNLAGGEPLLHATKIPDIVSHARGLGFEVSLISNGSRLNDLVLHQLASQLTWLGISVDSASSVTNRAIGRVDRRGRLLNLDQLATRLIEASRSNPELRVKVNTVVNQLNRREDFSDLIRSLAPEKWKALRMLPVVNRKLAVSDEQFAGFVARHRAFSGILRAEDNHDMRESYLMIDPHGRFFQNSPLGRGQGYTYSRPILEIGARAAFAEMNFDHARFVSRYVRRDAGATG
;
A
#
# COMPACT_ATOMS: atom_id res chain seq x y z
N MET A 1 1.17 0.43 -25.90
CA MET A 1 1.83 0.96 -24.69
C MET A 1 2.75 -0.14 -24.19
N ALA A 2 4.08 0.05 -24.21
CA ALA A 2 5.04 -0.91 -23.68
C ALA A 2 5.49 -0.43 -22.31
N TRP A 3 5.40 -1.28 -21.29
CA TRP A 3 5.89 -0.96 -19.96
C TRP A 3 7.40 -1.23 -19.92
N PRO A 4 8.23 -0.25 -19.49
CA PRO A 4 9.68 -0.40 -19.51
C PRO A 4 10.18 -1.40 -18.47
N SER A 5 9.40 -1.62 -17.40
CA SER A 5 9.69 -2.57 -16.33
C SER A 5 8.39 -3.13 -15.76
N VAL A 6 8.48 -4.33 -15.18
CA VAL A 6 7.39 -4.94 -14.40
C VAL A 6 7.76 -4.85 -12.93
N ARG A 7 6.82 -4.41 -12.08
CA ARG A 7 7.03 -4.30 -10.64
C ARG A 7 6.30 -5.40 -9.87
N LEU A 8 7.04 -6.18 -9.10
CA LEU A 8 6.50 -7.06 -8.07
C LEU A 8 6.31 -6.27 -6.77
N ASN A 9 5.06 -6.19 -6.29
CA ASN A 9 4.76 -5.56 -5.02
C ASN A 9 4.42 -6.62 -3.96
N LEU A 10 5.33 -6.83 -3.01
CA LEU A 10 5.12 -7.71 -1.86
C LEU A 10 4.21 -7.00 -0.84
N ALA A 11 3.02 -7.54 -0.64
CA ALA A 11 2.00 -7.00 0.25
C ALA A 11 1.17 -8.14 0.88
N GLY A 12 0.03 -7.82 1.49
CA GLY A 12 -0.87 -8.79 2.13
C GLY A 12 -1.15 -8.39 3.57
N GLY A 13 -1.01 -9.34 4.50
CA GLY A 13 -1.03 -9.07 5.93
C GLY A 13 0.22 -8.30 6.37
N GLU A 14 1.20 -9.00 6.93
CA GLU A 14 2.52 -8.43 7.22
C GLU A 14 3.60 -9.31 6.58
N PRO A 15 4.16 -8.93 5.41
CA PRO A 15 5.18 -9.74 4.73
C PRO A 15 6.39 -10.05 5.60
N LEU A 16 6.76 -9.13 6.51
CA LEU A 16 7.89 -9.31 7.42
C LEU A 16 7.61 -10.31 8.56
N LEU A 17 6.45 -10.95 8.61
CA LEU A 17 6.27 -12.20 9.37
C LEU A 17 7.18 -13.32 8.83
N HIS A 18 7.56 -13.24 7.55
CA HIS A 18 8.52 -14.14 6.91
C HIS A 18 9.83 -13.41 6.58
N ALA A 19 10.31 -12.55 7.49
CA ALA A 19 11.50 -11.72 7.29
C ALA A 19 12.76 -12.50 6.85
N THR A 20 12.86 -13.80 7.16
CA THR A 20 13.98 -14.63 6.70
C THR A 20 13.88 -15.05 5.22
N LYS A 21 12.69 -15.02 4.62
CA LYS A 21 12.44 -15.42 3.22
C LYS A 21 12.29 -14.23 2.27
N ILE A 22 11.84 -13.08 2.78
CA ILE A 22 11.60 -11.89 1.95
C ILE A 22 12.87 -11.44 1.19
N PRO A 23 14.07 -11.38 1.81
CA PRO A 23 15.29 -11.01 1.07
C PRO A 23 15.56 -11.93 -0.14
N ASP A 24 15.37 -13.24 0.01
CA ASP A 24 15.57 -14.20 -1.08
C ASP A 24 14.56 -14.00 -2.21
N ILE A 25 13.28 -13.76 -1.86
CA ILE A 25 12.23 -13.46 -2.85
C ILE A 25 12.56 -12.18 -3.62
N VAL A 26 13.01 -11.14 -2.90
CA VAL A 26 13.41 -9.86 -3.52
C VAL A 26 14.58 -10.07 -4.46
N SER A 27 15.64 -10.76 -4.00
CA SER A 27 16.83 -11.05 -4.81
C SER A 27 16.49 -11.85 -6.07
N HIS A 28 15.67 -12.90 -5.92
CA HIS A 28 15.22 -13.71 -7.05
C HIS A 28 14.42 -12.88 -8.06
N ALA A 29 13.46 -12.08 -7.60
CA ALA A 29 12.65 -11.24 -8.49
C ALA A 29 13.51 -10.18 -9.22
N ARG A 30 14.49 -9.57 -8.52
CA ARG A 30 15.45 -8.64 -9.15
C ARG A 30 16.29 -9.34 -10.22
N GLY A 31 16.75 -10.57 -9.96
CA GLY A 31 17.49 -11.38 -10.93
C GLY A 31 16.68 -11.71 -12.20
N LEU A 32 15.35 -11.75 -12.08
CA LEU A 32 14.43 -11.90 -13.21
C LEU A 32 14.08 -10.57 -13.92
N GLY A 33 14.66 -9.45 -13.50
CA GLY A 33 14.46 -8.13 -14.10
C GLY A 33 13.25 -7.35 -13.55
N PHE A 34 12.64 -7.78 -12.44
CA PHE A 34 11.56 -7.02 -11.82
C PHE A 34 12.11 -5.82 -11.05
N GLU A 35 11.34 -4.73 -11.05
CA GLU A 35 11.37 -3.81 -9.91
C GLU A 35 10.67 -4.48 -8.73
N VAL A 36 11.17 -4.27 -7.51
CA VAL A 36 10.54 -4.84 -6.32
C VAL A 36 10.13 -3.74 -5.37
N SER A 37 8.91 -3.84 -4.83
CA SER A 37 8.42 -2.98 -3.76
C SER A 37 7.83 -3.80 -2.62
N LEU A 38 7.84 -3.24 -1.43
CA LEU A 38 7.30 -3.85 -0.22
C LEU A 38 6.28 -2.92 0.43
N ILE A 39 5.12 -3.43 0.83
CA ILE A 39 4.18 -2.74 1.72
C ILE A 39 4.17 -3.47 3.08
N SER A 40 4.46 -2.73 4.16
CA SER A 40 4.48 -3.26 5.53
C SER A 40 3.70 -2.34 6.47
N ASN A 41 3.26 -2.88 7.61
CA ASN A 41 2.77 -2.08 8.74
C ASN A 41 3.93 -1.55 9.61
N GLY A 42 5.18 -1.88 9.30
CA GLY A 42 6.38 -1.36 9.97
C GLY A 42 6.71 -2.03 11.30
N SER A 43 5.81 -2.80 11.91
CA SER A 43 6.00 -3.36 13.26
C SER A 43 7.17 -4.33 13.40
N ARG A 44 7.61 -4.92 12.28
CA ARG A 44 8.75 -5.85 12.20
C ARG A 44 9.94 -5.30 11.41
N LEU A 45 9.86 -4.03 11.00
CA LEU A 45 10.93 -3.37 10.28
C LEU A 45 12.00 -2.93 11.27
N ASN A 46 12.96 -3.82 11.52
CA ASN A 46 14.16 -3.53 12.31
C ASN A 46 15.36 -3.23 11.39
N ASP A 47 16.46 -2.78 11.99
CA ASP A 47 17.62 -2.28 11.26
C ASP A 47 18.26 -3.37 10.38
N LEU A 48 18.32 -4.61 10.88
CA LEU A 48 18.83 -5.77 10.13
C LEU A 48 18.01 -6.04 8.87
N VAL A 49 16.69 -6.15 9.02
CA VAL A 49 15.77 -6.43 7.90
C VAL A 49 15.79 -5.28 6.91
N LEU A 50 15.75 -4.04 7.40
CA LEU A 50 15.74 -2.87 6.55
C LEU A 50 17.05 -2.75 5.76
N HIS A 51 18.20 -3.00 6.39
CA HIS A 51 19.49 -3.01 5.71
C HIS A 51 19.55 -4.06 4.58
N GLN A 52 19.04 -5.27 4.81
CA GLN A 52 19.01 -6.33 3.79
C GLN A 52 18.10 -6.00 2.60
N LEU A 53 17.01 -5.29 2.84
CA LEU A 53 15.99 -5.00 1.83
C LEU A 53 16.23 -3.68 1.09
N ALA A 54 16.76 -2.66 1.78
CA ALA A 54 16.85 -1.31 1.25
C ALA A 54 17.62 -1.27 -0.08
N SER A 55 18.72 -2.00 -0.21
CA SER A 55 19.56 -2.03 -1.43
C SER A 55 18.87 -2.65 -2.65
N GLN A 56 17.77 -3.37 -2.47
CA GLN A 56 17.11 -4.12 -3.54
C GLN A 56 15.67 -3.65 -3.82
N LEU A 57 15.11 -2.82 -2.95
CA LEU A 57 13.78 -2.26 -3.12
C LEU A 57 13.82 -0.95 -3.90
N THR A 58 12.87 -0.82 -4.83
CA THR A 58 12.57 0.46 -5.50
C THR A 58 11.58 1.30 -4.70
N TRP A 59 10.67 0.64 -3.97
CA TRP A 59 9.74 1.31 -3.07
C TRP A 59 9.55 0.56 -1.75
N LEU A 60 9.60 1.30 -0.65
CA LEU A 60 9.17 0.84 0.67
C LEU A 60 7.92 1.62 1.08
N GLY A 61 6.78 0.94 1.12
CA GLY A 61 5.52 1.48 1.57
C GLY A 61 5.23 1.12 3.02
N ILE A 62 4.98 2.12 3.86
CA ILE A 62 4.59 1.91 5.26
C ILE A 62 3.12 2.33 5.45
N SER A 63 2.35 1.46 6.08
CA SER A 63 0.95 1.72 6.38
C SER A 63 0.81 2.36 7.76
N VAL A 64 0.44 3.65 7.79
CA VAL A 64 0.24 4.45 9.00
C VAL A 64 -1.13 5.14 8.93
N ASP A 65 -2.02 4.78 9.86
CA ASP A 65 -3.40 5.28 9.89
C ASP A 65 -3.63 6.39 10.92
N SER A 66 -2.65 6.73 11.75
CA SER A 66 -2.78 7.77 12.77
C SER A 66 -1.43 8.10 13.40
N ALA A 67 -1.23 9.36 13.81
CA ALA A 67 -0.13 9.76 14.69
C ALA A 67 -0.48 9.56 16.18
N SER A 68 -1.78 9.51 16.52
CA SER A 68 -2.30 9.25 17.86
C SER A 68 -2.24 7.76 18.21
N SER A 69 -1.65 7.47 19.37
CA SER A 69 -1.62 6.12 19.97
C SER A 69 -3.02 5.61 20.31
N VAL A 70 -3.89 6.49 20.80
CA VAL A 70 -5.29 6.19 21.15
C VAL A 70 -6.08 5.81 19.90
N THR A 71 -5.98 6.61 18.85
CA THR A 71 -6.66 6.34 17.58
C THR A 71 -6.15 5.03 16.96
N ASN A 72 -4.83 4.79 16.94
CA ASN A 72 -4.27 3.54 16.43
C ASN A 72 -4.78 2.31 17.21
N ARG A 73 -4.89 2.38 18.53
CA ARG A 73 -5.51 1.30 19.33
C ARG A 73 -6.97 1.09 18.95
N ALA A 74 -7.74 2.16 18.80
CA ALA A 74 -9.15 2.08 18.41
C ALA A 74 -9.36 1.53 16.99
N ILE A 75 -8.44 1.82 16.06
CA ILE A 75 -8.41 1.23 14.72
C ILE A 75 -7.99 -0.25 14.76
N GLY A 76 -7.18 -0.64 15.75
CA GLY A 76 -6.59 -1.98 15.84
C GLY A 76 -5.19 -2.09 15.24
N ARG A 77 -4.48 -0.97 15.08
CA ARG A 77 -3.07 -0.89 14.62
C ARG A 77 -2.10 -1.25 15.76
N VAL A 78 -2.30 -2.40 16.36
CA VAL A 78 -1.43 -2.97 17.40
C VAL A 78 -0.98 -4.36 17.00
N ASP A 79 0.20 -4.76 17.46
CA ASP A 79 0.64 -6.15 17.29
C ASP A 79 -0.12 -7.10 18.24
N ARG A 80 0.17 -8.41 18.14
CA ARG A 80 -0.44 -9.45 18.99
C ARG A 80 -0.20 -9.24 20.50
N ARG A 81 0.74 -8.38 20.89
CA ARG A 81 1.07 -8.03 22.28
C ARG A 81 0.52 -6.65 22.66
N GLY A 82 -0.30 -6.02 21.82
CA GLY A 82 -0.85 -4.69 22.08
C GLY A 82 0.14 -3.54 21.89
N ARG A 83 1.31 -3.78 21.29
CA ARG A 83 2.34 -2.76 21.06
C ARG A 83 2.02 -1.95 19.81
N LEU A 84 2.32 -0.66 19.89
CA LEU A 84 2.17 0.29 18.80
C LEU A 84 3.49 0.43 18.03
N LEU A 85 3.40 0.85 16.77
CA LEU A 85 4.55 1.27 15.99
C LEU A 85 5.16 2.54 16.60
N ASN A 86 6.47 2.52 16.84
CA ASN A 86 7.20 3.72 17.25
C ASN A 86 7.51 4.55 16.00
N LEU A 87 6.80 5.67 15.83
CA LEU A 87 6.89 6.51 14.63
C LEU A 87 8.22 7.28 14.55
N ASP A 88 8.80 7.68 15.68
CA ASP A 88 10.09 8.37 15.72
C ASP A 88 11.22 7.42 15.30
N GLN A 89 11.22 6.19 15.85
CA GLN A 89 12.18 5.16 15.45
C GLN A 89 12.00 4.78 13.99
N LEU A 90 10.76 4.72 13.49
CA LEU A 90 10.50 4.50 12.08
C LEU A 90 11.10 5.62 11.22
N ALA A 91 10.94 6.88 11.59
CA ALA A 91 11.50 8.01 10.85
C ALA A 91 13.03 7.91 10.74
N THR A 92 13.73 7.65 11.87
CA THR A 92 15.18 7.44 11.87
C THR A 92 15.60 6.32 10.92
N ARG A 93 14.92 5.18 10.97
CA ARG A 93 15.19 4.03 10.10
C ARG A 93 15.00 4.34 8.62
N LEU A 94 13.95 5.06 8.27
CA LEU A 94 13.69 5.43 6.88
C LEU A 94 14.78 6.37 6.34
N ILE A 95 15.25 7.33 7.15
CA ILE A 95 16.38 8.20 6.80
C ILE A 95 17.65 7.37 6.53
N GLU A 96 17.95 6.40 7.40
CA GLU A 96 19.10 5.51 7.22
C GLU A 96 18.99 4.64 5.97
N ALA A 97 17.79 4.12 5.67
CA ALA A 97 17.53 3.35 4.46
C ALA A 97 17.69 4.18 3.18
N SER A 98 17.19 5.41 3.16
CA SER A 98 17.38 6.32 2.02
C SER A 98 18.83 6.73 1.83
N ARG A 99 19.63 6.79 2.91
CA ARG A 99 21.09 7.03 2.82
C ARG A 99 21.84 5.83 2.24
N SER A 100 21.43 4.61 2.59
CA SER A 100 22.09 3.38 2.09
C SER A 100 21.69 3.04 0.66
N ASN A 101 20.48 3.42 0.24
CA ASN A 101 20.04 3.35 -1.15
C ASN A 101 19.36 4.65 -1.58
N PRO A 102 20.07 5.58 -2.24
CA PRO A 102 19.49 6.83 -2.74
C PRO A 102 18.36 6.66 -3.76
N GLU A 103 18.24 5.48 -4.40
CA GLU A 103 17.15 5.18 -5.32
C GLU A 103 15.90 4.61 -4.61
N LEU A 104 16.02 4.26 -3.33
CA LEU A 104 14.89 3.77 -2.54
C LEU A 104 13.88 4.90 -2.33
N ARG A 105 12.63 4.64 -2.71
CA ARG A 105 11.53 5.59 -2.52
C ARG A 105 10.62 5.11 -1.39
N VAL A 106 10.37 5.98 -0.44
CA VAL A 106 9.45 5.79 0.66
C VAL A 106 8.04 6.24 0.26
N LYS A 107 7.05 5.46 0.67
CA LYS A 107 5.65 5.78 0.51
C LYS A 107 4.90 5.58 1.82
N VAL A 108 4.01 6.50 2.17
CA VAL A 108 3.06 6.30 3.26
C VAL A 108 1.70 5.94 2.68
N ASN A 109 1.05 4.91 3.22
CA ASN A 109 -0.37 4.62 2.99
C ASN A 109 -1.16 4.93 4.26
N THR A 110 -2.25 5.66 4.12
CA THR A 110 -3.17 5.97 5.21
C THR A 110 -4.57 5.58 4.78
N VAL A 111 -5.25 4.73 5.55
CA VAL A 111 -6.67 4.46 5.36
C VAL A 111 -7.47 5.46 6.16
N VAL A 112 -8.08 6.43 5.46
CA VAL A 112 -8.93 7.46 6.06
C VAL A 112 -10.29 6.84 6.43
N ASN A 113 -10.62 6.92 7.71
CA ASN A 113 -11.77 6.30 8.33
C ASN A 113 -12.38 7.24 9.40
N GLN A 114 -13.50 6.85 10.01
CA GLN A 114 -14.20 7.72 10.97
C GLN A 114 -13.35 8.19 12.15
N LEU A 115 -12.36 7.40 12.58
CA LEU A 115 -11.55 7.71 13.75
C LEU A 115 -10.43 8.71 13.45
N ASN A 116 -9.92 8.76 12.21
CA ASN A 116 -8.78 9.60 11.84
C ASN A 116 -9.11 10.74 10.85
N ARG A 117 -10.33 10.80 10.30
CA ARG A 117 -10.69 11.79 9.24
C ARG A 117 -10.48 13.26 9.62
N ARG A 118 -10.45 13.56 10.92
CA ARG A 118 -10.25 14.92 11.45
C ARG A 118 -8.80 15.19 11.88
N GLU A 119 -7.95 14.18 11.93
CA GLU A 119 -6.54 14.36 12.31
C GLU A 119 -5.80 15.18 11.26
N ASP A 120 -4.76 15.86 11.74
CA ASP A 120 -3.75 16.52 10.92
C ASP A 120 -2.47 15.67 10.96
N PHE A 121 -2.06 15.19 9.79
CA PHE A 121 -0.90 14.32 9.58
C PHE A 121 0.35 15.13 9.22
N SER A 122 0.28 16.46 9.20
CA SER A 122 1.36 17.31 8.67
C SER A 122 2.72 17.03 9.30
N ASP A 123 2.78 16.93 10.62
CA ASP A 123 4.05 16.68 11.33
C ASP A 123 4.57 15.26 11.10
N LEU A 124 3.67 14.28 11.08
CA LEU A 124 4.00 12.90 10.77
C LEU A 124 4.58 12.77 9.35
N ILE A 125 3.95 13.38 8.36
CA ILE A 125 4.40 13.30 6.96
C ILE A 125 5.72 14.05 6.77
N ARG A 126 5.94 15.18 7.45
CA ARG A 126 7.25 15.87 7.45
C ARG A 126 8.34 15.01 8.07
N SER A 127 8.05 14.36 9.20
CA SER A 127 9.00 13.49 9.91
C SER A 127 9.40 12.26 9.06
N LEU A 128 8.43 11.61 8.42
CA LEU A 128 8.69 10.43 7.58
C LEU A 128 9.24 10.77 6.18
N ALA A 129 9.10 12.03 5.74
CA ALA A 129 9.58 12.56 4.46
C ALA A 129 9.33 11.65 3.23
N PRO A 130 8.11 11.14 2.98
CA PRO A 130 7.89 10.19 1.88
C PRO A 130 7.84 10.88 0.51
N GLU A 131 8.30 10.21 -0.54
CA GLU A 131 8.15 10.63 -1.94
C GLU A 131 6.70 10.50 -2.43
N LYS A 132 5.87 9.73 -1.72
CA LYS A 132 4.45 9.54 -2.04
C LYS A 132 3.62 9.27 -0.81
N TRP A 133 2.49 9.95 -0.69
CA TRP A 133 1.50 9.67 0.33
C TRP A 133 0.17 9.27 -0.32
N LYS A 134 -0.29 8.04 -0.08
CA LYS A 134 -1.62 7.60 -0.51
C LYS A 134 -2.60 7.73 0.64
N ALA A 135 -3.63 8.57 0.45
CA ALA A 135 -4.79 8.61 1.32
C ALA A 135 -5.89 7.76 0.66
N LEU A 136 -6.17 6.60 1.23
CA LEU A 136 -7.19 5.68 0.74
C LEU A 136 -8.45 5.85 1.56
N ARG A 137 -9.60 6.03 0.93
CA ARG A 137 -10.86 5.99 1.66
C ARG A 137 -11.11 4.58 2.21
N MET A 138 -11.61 4.46 3.43
CA MET A 138 -11.99 3.15 3.98
C MET A 138 -13.04 2.48 3.09
N LEU A 139 -12.69 1.29 2.59
CA LEU A 139 -13.60 0.43 1.81
C LEU A 139 -14.43 -0.44 2.77
N PRO A 140 -15.77 -0.29 2.81
CA PRO A 140 -16.62 -1.08 3.69
C PRO A 140 -16.88 -2.47 3.08
N VAL A 141 -15.93 -3.40 3.25
CA VAL A 141 -16.06 -4.79 2.75
C VAL A 141 -16.91 -5.65 3.70
N VAL A 142 -16.64 -5.60 5.01
CA VAL A 142 -17.32 -6.42 6.03
C VAL A 142 -18.43 -5.65 6.74
N ASN A 143 -18.16 -4.41 7.12
CA ASN A 143 -19.14 -3.52 7.75
C ASN A 143 -18.83 -2.07 7.39
N ARG A 144 -19.76 -1.17 7.76
CA ARG A 144 -19.69 0.27 7.47
C ARG A 144 -19.32 1.13 8.70
N LYS A 145 -18.95 0.52 9.83
CA LYS A 145 -18.77 1.23 11.12
C LYS A 145 -17.77 2.39 11.03
N LEU A 146 -16.72 2.22 10.22
CA LEU A 146 -15.65 3.19 10.06
C LEU A 146 -15.69 3.92 8.71
N ALA A 147 -16.75 3.75 7.92
CA ALA A 147 -16.87 4.33 6.59
C ALA A 147 -17.04 5.84 6.68
N VAL A 148 -16.39 6.60 5.79
CA VAL A 148 -16.47 8.06 5.72
C VAL A 148 -17.27 8.50 4.49
N SER A 149 -18.00 9.60 4.61
CA SER A 149 -18.70 10.22 3.48
C SER A 149 -17.73 10.91 2.52
N ASP A 150 -18.25 11.30 1.34
CA ASP A 150 -17.49 12.07 0.35
C ASP A 150 -16.94 13.37 0.92
N GLU A 151 -17.81 14.15 1.57
CA GLU A 151 -17.47 15.41 2.22
C GLU A 151 -16.40 15.21 3.32
N GLN A 152 -16.54 14.14 4.12
CA GLN A 152 -15.59 13.84 5.18
C GLN A 152 -14.20 13.50 4.67
N PHE A 153 -14.13 12.73 3.59
CA PHE A 153 -12.87 12.40 2.92
C PHE A 153 -12.28 13.62 2.22
N ALA A 154 -13.09 14.41 1.52
CA ALA A 154 -12.67 15.66 0.89
C ALA A 154 -12.12 16.65 1.93
N GLY A 155 -12.73 16.73 3.11
CA GLY A 155 -12.23 17.53 4.22
C GLY A 155 -10.87 17.07 4.74
N PHE A 156 -10.58 15.77 4.73
CA PHE A 156 -9.24 15.24 5.02
C PHE A 156 -8.23 15.68 3.95
N VAL A 157 -8.57 15.54 2.67
CA VAL A 157 -7.67 15.93 1.57
C VAL A 157 -7.40 17.44 1.58
N ALA A 158 -8.43 18.26 1.78
CA ALA A 158 -8.33 19.72 1.81
C ALA A 158 -7.43 20.22 2.94
N ARG A 159 -7.52 19.61 4.13
CA ARG A 159 -6.64 19.92 5.28
C ARG A 159 -5.16 19.73 4.93
N HIS A 160 -4.86 18.72 4.12
CA HIS A 160 -3.50 18.34 3.76
C HIS A 160 -3.05 18.82 2.38
N ARG A 161 -3.71 19.86 1.83
CA ARG A 161 -3.40 20.42 0.50
C ARG A 161 -1.96 20.87 0.34
N ALA A 162 -1.27 21.23 1.44
CA ALA A 162 0.14 21.57 1.44
C ALA A 162 1.05 20.44 0.92
N PHE A 163 0.57 19.19 0.94
CA PHE A 163 1.26 18.02 0.44
C PHE A 163 0.80 17.58 -0.96
N SER A 164 0.09 18.42 -1.72
CA SER A 164 -0.47 18.08 -3.05
C SER A 164 0.55 17.49 -4.03
N GLY A 165 1.83 17.88 -3.92
CA GLY A 165 2.93 17.30 -4.72
C GLY A 165 3.08 15.79 -4.54
N ILE A 166 2.88 15.27 -3.33
CA ILE A 166 3.09 13.86 -2.97
C ILE A 166 1.79 13.11 -2.60
N LEU A 167 0.74 13.83 -2.20
CA LEU A 167 -0.55 13.28 -1.78
C LEU A 167 -1.35 12.78 -2.99
N ARG A 168 -1.79 11.53 -2.94
CA ARG A 168 -2.67 10.91 -3.92
C ARG A 168 -3.87 10.33 -3.17
N ALA A 169 -5.00 11.01 -3.29
CA ALA A 169 -6.27 10.52 -2.77
C ALA A 169 -6.80 9.42 -3.72
N GLU A 170 -7.08 8.23 -3.18
CA GLU A 170 -7.71 7.12 -3.90
C GLU A 170 -9.07 6.84 -3.27
N ASP A 171 -10.13 6.94 -4.09
CA ASP A 171 -11.48 6.62 -3.66
C ASP A 171 -11.78 5.11 -3.85
N ASN A 172 -12.86 4.64 -3.23
CA ASN A 172 -13.36 3.27 -3.33
C ASN A 172 -13.60 2.83 -4.78
N HIS A 173 -13.94 3.76 -5.67
CA HIS A 173 -14.12 3.46 -7.10
C HIS A 173 -12.78 3.14 -7.79
N ASP A 174 -11.68 3.78 -7.37
CA ASP A 174 -10.36 3.58 -7.95
C ASP A 174 -9.73 2.23 -7.56
N MET A 175 -10.22 1.60 -6.49
CA MET A 175 -9.67 0.35 -5.92
C MET A 175 -10.34 -0.95 -6.41
N ARG A 176 -11.44 -0.86 -7.17
CA ARG A 176 -12.16 -2.05 -7.67
C ARG A 176 -11.59 -2.52 -9.01
N GLU A 177 -11.31 -3.82 -9.14
CA GLU A 177 -10.91 -4.52 -10.40
C GLU A 177 -9.66 -3.96 -11.08
N SER A 178 -8.90 -3.09 -10.40
CA SER A 178 -7.76 -2.35 -10.92
C SER A 178 -6.43 -2.81 -10.30
N TYR A 179 -6.42 -3.96 -9.65
CA TYR A 179 -5.21 -4.61 -9.12
C TYR A 179 -5.09 -6.02 -9.67
N LEU A 180 -3.86 -6.37 -10.08
CA LEU A 180 -3.45 -7.74 -10.33
C LEU A 180 -2.87 -8.29 -9.02
N MET A 181 -3.66 -9.06 -8.28
CA MET A 181 -3.25 -9.63 -6.99
C MET A 181 -3.11 -11.14 -7.10
N ILE A 182 -2.06 -11.66 -6.47
CA ILE A 182 -1.79 -13.09 -6.37
C ILE A 182 -1.77 -13.45 -4.88
N ASP A 183 -2.50 -14.49 -4.50
CA ASP A 183 -2.54 -14.97 -3.13
C ASP A 183 -1.37 -15.93 -2.82
N PRO A 184 -1.16 -16.34 -1.55
CA PRO A 184 -0.10 -17.28 -1.19
C PRO A 184 -0.20 -18.68 -1.82
N HIS A 185 -1.34 -19.04 -2.40
CA HIS A 185 -1.54 -20.31 -3.11
C HIS A 185 -1.24 -20.17 -4.62
N GLY A 186 -0.76 -19.00 -5.06
CA GLY A 186 -0.43 -18.75 -6.45
C GLY A 186 -1.66 -18.58 -7.33
N ARG A 187 -2.78 -18.09 -6.80
CA ARG A 187 -4.01 -17.80 -7.56
C ARG A 187 -4.17 -16.31 -7.78
N PHE A 188 -4.65 -15.90 -8.95
CA PHE A 188 -5.13 -14.54 -9.11
C PHE A 188 -6.39 -14.34 -8.28
N PHE A 189 -6.56 -13.17 -7.68
CA PHE A 189 -7.78 -12.85 -6.97
C PHE A 189 -8.14 -11.36 -7.05
N GLN A 190 -9.43 -11.06 -6.92
CA GLN A 190 -9.97 -9.70 -6.96
C GLN A 190 -11.18 -9.56 -6.04
N ASN A 191 -11.48 -8.33 -5.60
CA ASN A 191 -12.70 -8.04 -4.84
C ASN A 191 -13.94 -8.37 -5.68
N SER A 192 -14.87 -9.16 -5.14
CA SER A 192 -16.13 -9.51 -5.82
C SER A 192 -17.30 -8.68 -5.26
N PRO A 193 -18.12 -8.04 -6.11
CA PRO A 193 -19.37 -7.42 -5.69
C PRO A 193 -20.47 -8.45 -5.40
N LEU A 194 -20.31 -9.69 -5.86
CA LEU A 194 -21.30 -10.76 -5.81
C LEU A 194 -20.97 -11.72 -4.67
N GLY A 195 -21.34 -11.35 -3.45
CA GLY A 195 -21.30 -12.28 -2.33
C GLY A 195 -21.51 -11.62 -0.99
N ARG A 196 -22.70 -11.82 -0.39
CA ARG A 196 -22.88 -11.64 1.06
C ARG A 196 -21.97 -12.65 1.76
N GLY A 197 -20.73 -12.27 2.04
CA GLY A 197 -19.77 -13.06 2.83
C GLY A 197 -18.57 -13.67 2.09
N GLN A 198 -18.50 -13.60 0.75
CA GLN A 198 -17.32 -14.06 -0.01
C GLN A 198 -16.78 -12.89 -0.85
N GLY A 199 -16.03 -12.00 -0.18
CA GLY A 199 -15.58 -10.72 -0.74
C GLY A 199 -14.54 -10.80 -1.87
N TYR A 200 -14.19 -12.00 -2.36
CA TYR A 200 -13.16 -12.21 -3.37
C TYR A 200 -13.52 -13.32 -4.37
N THR A 201 -13.12 -13.13 -5.63
CA THR A 201 -13.10 -14.18 -6.68
C THR A 201 -11.66 -14.62 -6.90
N TYR A 202 -11.45 -15.92 -7.17
CA TYR A 202 -10.14 -16.53 -7.36
C TYR A 202 -10.07 -17.30 -8.68
N SER A 203 -8.93 -17.27 -9.36
CA SER A 203 -8.61 -18.21 -10.44
C SER A 203 -8.15 -19.56 -9.88
N ARG A 204 -7.98 -20.54 -10.77
CA ARG A 204 -7.14 -21.72 -10.50
C ARG A 204 -5.66 -21.32 -10.30
N PRO A 205 -4.84 -22.14 -9.60
CA PRO A 205 -3.43 -21.85 -9.35
C PRO A 205 -2.61 -21.70 -10.63
N ILE A 206 -1.77 -20.67 -10.67
CA ILE A 206 -0.86 -20.36 -11.78
C ILE A 206 0.09 -21.53 -12.06
N LEU A 207 0.54 -22.25 -11.02
CA LEU A 207 1.44 -23.38 -11.18
C LEU A 207 0.75 -24.63 -11.75
N GLU A 208 -0.58 -24.71 -11.71
CA GLU A 208 -1.34 -25.82 -12.27
C GLU A 208 -1.69 -25.60 -13.75
N ILE A 209 -2.12 -24.39 -14.10
CA ILE A 209 -2.69 -24.10 -15.44
C ILE A 209 -1.92 -23.05 -16.24
N GLY A 210 -0.88 -22.45 -15.67
CA GLY A 210 -0.11 -21.36 -16.27
C GLY A 210 -0.76 -19.98 -16.08
N ALA A 211 0.08 -18.93 -16.06
CA ALA A 211 -0.36 -17.57 -15.75
C ALA A 211 -1.38 -17.02 -16.75
N ARG A 212 -1.24 -17.33 -18.05
CA ARG A 212 -2.17 -16.87 -19.10
C ARG A 212 -3.57 -17.44 -18.90
N ALA A 213 -3.69 -18.74 -18.64
CA ALA A 213 -4.98 -19.39 -18.46
C ALA A 213 -5.64 -18.96 -17.15
N ALA A 214 -4.87 -18.89 -16.05
CA ALA A 214 -5.36 -18.41 -14.76
C ALA A 214 -5.84 -16.96 -14.83
N PHE A 215 -5.13 -16.08 -15.54
CA PHE A 215 -5.54 -14.69 -15.69
C PHE A 215 -6.80 -14.53 -16.54
N ALA A 216 -7.02 -15.40 -17.53
CA ALA A 216 -8.23 -15.37 -18.37
C ALA A 216 -9.52 -15.70 -17.60
N GLU A 217 -9.42 -16.25 -16.38
CA GLU A 217 -10.56 -16.48 -15.48
C GLU A 217 -10.96 -15.22 -14.69
N MET A 218 -10.19 -14.14 -14.78
CA MET A 218 -10.39 -12.92 -13.99
C MET A 218 -11.01 -11.78 -14.81
N ASN A 219 -11.89 -11.00 -14.17
CA ASN A 219 -12.46 -9.78 -14.73
C ASN A 219 -11.53 -8.59 -14.45
N PHE A 220 -10.55 -8.34 -15.32
CA PHE A 220 -9.58 -7.26 -15.14
C PHE A 220 -9.94 -6.00 -15.95
N ASP A 221 -10.14 -4.87 -15.27
CA ASP A 221 -10.38 -3.57 -15.91
C ASP A 221 -9.03 -2.89 -16.23
N HIS A 222 -8.51 -3.17 -17.43
CA HIS A 222 -7.26 -2.59 -17.91
C HIS A 222 -7.29 -1.05 -17.98
N ALA A 223 -8.41 -0.45 -18.38
CA ALA A 223 -8.53 1.00 -18.49
C ALA A 223 -8.42 1.67 -17.12
N ARG A 224 -9.08 1.12 -16.10
CA ARG A 224 -8.99 1.60 -14.71
C ARG A 224 -7.63 1.33 -14.09
N PHE A 225 -6.98 0.21 -14.42
CA PHE A 225 -5.60 -0.01 -14.00
C PHE A 225 -4.69 1.11 -14.52
N VAL A 226 -4.75 1.43 -15.82
CA VAL A 226 -3.92 2.46 -16.45
C VAL A 226 -4.19 3.86 -15.86
N SER A 227 -5.44 4.23 -15.61
CA SER A 227 -5.80 5.56 -15.09
C SER A 227 -5.22 5.87 -13.70
N ARG A 228 -4.82 4.85 -12.93
CA ARG A 228 -4.11 5.01 -11.64
C ARG A 228 -2.65 5.41 -11.78
N TYR A 229 -2.05 5.16 -12.95
CA TYR A 229 -0.63 5.41 -13.23
C TYR A 229 -0.42 6.56 -14.21
N VAL A 230 -1.41 6.87 -15.05
CA VAL A 230 -1.42 8.09 -15.85
C VAL A 230 -1.60 9.27 -14.91
N ARG A 231 -0.68 10.24 -14.96
CA ARG A 231 -0.87 11.52 -14.26
C ARG A 231 -2.18 12.11 -14.77
N ARG A 232 -3.15 12.31 -13.88
CA ARG A 232 -4.13 13.38 -14.12
C ARG A 232 -3.31 14.66 -14.02
N ASP A 233 -2.89 15.20 -15.17
CA ASP A 233 -2.43 16.57 -15.21
C ASP A 233 -3.56 17.39 -14.60
N ALA A 234 -3.29 17.97 -13.43
CA ALA A 234 -4.17 18.98 -12.88
C ALA A 234 -4.20 20.07 -13.94
N GLY A 235 -5.37 20.26 -14.56
CA GLY A 235 -5.57 21.20 -15.64
C GLY A 235 -4.96 22.55 -15.29
N ALA A 236 -3.97 22.95 -16.08
CA ALA A 236 -3.80 24.35 -16.38
C ALA A 236 -5.05 24.77 -17.15
N THR A 237 -5.95 25.48 -16.49
CA THR A 237 -7.01 26.23 -17.16
C THR A 237 -6.88 27.68 -16.72
N GLY A 238 -6.47 28.49 -17.70
CA GLY A 238 -6.77 29.91 -17.94
C GLY A 238 -6.98 30.81 -16.75
#